data_AF-A0A072PBL1-F1
#
_entry.id   AF-A0A072PBL1-F1
#
_cell.length_a   1.000
_cell.length_b   1.000
_cell.length_c   1.000
_cell.angle_alpha   90.00
_cell.angle_beta   90.00
_cell.angle_gamma   90.00
#
_symmetry.space_group_name_H-M   'P 1'
#
loop_
_entity.id
_entity.type
_entity.pdbx_description
1 polymer ?
#
loop_
_entity_poly.entity_id
_entity_poly.type
_entity_poly.pdbx_seq_one_letter_code
_entity_poly.pdbx_strand_id
1 'polypeptide(L)' 'MWRIAAKLLWAYEFAEPIDPATGLTIPLDTHAYNAGILQAPLPYKVQIKPSSEQHVATIRRELSSALAFLQPWE' A
#
# COMPACT_ATOMS: atom_id res chain seq x y z
N MET A 1 -10.00 -10.71 5.49
CA MET A 1 -9.51 -9.33 5.23
C MET A 1 -8.22 -8.95 5.98
N TRP A 2 -7.76 -9.67 7.02
CA TRP A 2 -6.52 -9.32 7.74
C TRP A 2 -5.21 -9.67 7.00
N ARG A 3 -5.22 -10.73 6.17
CA ARG A 3 -4.01 -11.21 5.48
C ARG A 3 -3.44 -10.18 4.48
N ILE A 4 -4.30 -9.37 3.86
CA ILE A 4 -3.88 -8.29 2.96
C ILE A 4 -3.12 -7.25 3.76
N ALA A 5 -3.72 -6.73 4.84
CA ALA A 5 -3.07 -5.76 5.72
C ALA A 5 -1.74 -6.28 6.29
N ALA A 6 -1.70 -7.54 6.76
CA ALA A 6 -0.47 -8.14 7.29
C ALA A 6 0.66 -8.22 6.25
N LYS A 7 0.34 -8.59 5.00
CA LYS A 7 1.34 -8.64 3.92
C LYS A 7 1.85 -7.27 3.54
N LEU A 8 0.96 -6.26 3.51
CA LEU A 8 1.35 -4.88 3.23
C LEU A 8 2.28 -4.34 4.32
N LEU A 9 1.94 -4.56 5.59
CA LEU A 9 2.76 -4.13 6.74
C LEU A 9 4.10 -4.89 6.83
N TRP A 10 4.15 -6.14 6.39
CA TRP A 10 5.39 -6.90 6.28
C TRP A 10 6.31 -6.36 5.17
N ALA A 11 5.73 -5.98 4.03
CA ALA A 11 6.48 -5.62 2.82
C ALA A 11 6.87 -4.14 2.71
N TYR A 12 6.07 -3.24 3.30
CA TYR A 12 6.17 -1.81 3.07
C TYR A 12 6.08 -0.99 4.35
N GLU A 13 6.80 0.11 4.37
CA GLU A 13 6.64 1.20 5.32
C GLU A 13 5.67 2.24 4.75
N PHE A 14 4.75 2.69 5.59
CA PHE A 14 3.77 3.72 5.28
C PHE A 14 4.02 4.95 6.13
N ALA A 15 4.05 6.13 5.51
CA ALA A 15 4.20 7.40 6.21
C ALA A 15 3.34 8.48 5.57
N GLU A 16 3.00 9.51 6.34
CA GLU A 16 2.31 10.68 5.85
C GLU A 16 3.09 11.39 4.72
N PRO A 17 2.43 12.06 3.79
CA PRO A 17 3.09 12.76 2.69
C PRO A 17 4.00 13.89 3.19
N ILE A 18 5.06 14.19 2.44
CA ILE A 18 5.94 15.34 2.70
C ILE A 18 5.62 16.43 1.68
N ASP A 19 5.52 17.67 2.14
CA ASP A 19 5.44 18.84 1.28
C ASP A 19 6.77 19.05 0.55
N PRO A 20 6.80 19.03 -0.79
CA PRO A 20 8.03 19.18 -1.56
C PRO A 20 8.66 20.57 -1.41
N ALA A 21 7.91 21.61 -1.05
CA ALA A 21 8.42 22.97 -0.90
C ALA A 21 9.07 23.19 0.48
N THR A 22 8.48 22.63 1.53
CA THR A 22 8.91 22.87 2.93
C THR A 22 9.68 21.71 3.54
N GLY A 23 9.57 20.50 2.98
CA GLY A 23 10.16 19.28 3.54
C GLY A 23 9.45 18.77 4.80
N LEU A 24 8.33 19.38 5.18
CA LEU A 24 7.56 19.01 6.38
C LEU A 24 6.48 17.99 6.06
N THR A 25 6.13 17.18 7.07
CA THR A 25 5.02 16.23 6.98
C THR A 25 3.68 16.96 6.88
N ILE A 26 2.83 16.53 5.96
CA ILE A 26 1.44 16.99 5.82
C ILE A 26 0.55 15.96 6.52
N PRO A 27 -0.08 16.30 7.66
CA PRO A 27 -0.92 15.35 8.38
C PRO A 27 -2.18 14.97 7.58
N LEU A 28 -2.59 13.72 7.68
CA LEU A 28 -3.81 13.23 7.04
C LEU A 28 -5.06 13.63 7.84
N ASP A 29 -6.11 14.03 7.13
CA ASP A 29 -7.43 14.21 7.73
C ASP A 29 -8.11 12.84 7.93
N THR A 30 -8.17 12.39 9.18
CA THR A 30 -8.76 11.11 9.57
C THR A 30 -10.30 11.10 9.52
N HIS A 31 -10.92 12.23 9.19
CA HIS A 31 -12.38 12.39 9.07
C HIS A 31 -12.84 12.68 7.63
N ALA A 32 -11.93 12.80 6.67
CA ALA A 32 -12.26 13.02 5.27
C ALA A 32 -12.84 11.75 4.60
N TYR A 33 -14.16 11.57 4.73
CA TYR A 33 -14.91 10.45 4.14
C TYR A 33 -16.05 10.94 3.25
N ASN A 34 -16.46 10.13 2.28
CA ASN A 34 -17.68 10.38 1.54
C ASN A 34 -18.93 10.22 2.45
N ALA A 35 -20.02 10.90 2.08
CA ALA A 35 -21.32 10.68 2.68
C ALA A 35 -22.00 9.46 2.06
N GLY A 36 -22.67 8.63 2.87
CA GLY A 36 -23.46 7.48 2.40
C GLY A 36 -23.45 6.29 3.35
N ILE A 37 -24.20 5.24 2.98
CA ILE A 37 -24.27 3.97 3.75
C ILE A 37 -22.94 3.22 3.70
N LEU A 38 -22.26 3.25 2.56
CA LEU A 38 -20.90 2.72 2.40
C LEU A 38 -19.92 3.89 2.43
N GLN A 39 -19.21 4.02 3.55
CA GLN A 39 -18.20 5.04 3.73
C GLN A 39 -16.82 4.55 3.27
N ALA A 40 -16.11 5.43 2.59
CA ALA A 40 -14.73 5.29 2.17
C ALA A 40 -14.02 6.64 2.34
N PRO A 41 -12.71 6.64 2.65
CA PRO A 41 -11.95 7.88 2.72
C PRO A 41 -11.94 8.58 1.36
N LEU A 42 -11.97 9.91 1.37
CA LEU A 42 -11.70 10.73 0.20
C LEU A 42 -10.25 10.50 -0.27
N PRO A 43 -9.91 10.78 -1.55
CA PRO A 43 -8.55 10.58 -2.05
C PRO A 43 -7.50 11.31 -1.19
N TYR A 44 -6.48 10.58 -0.75
CA TYR A 44 -5.37 11.09 0.03
C TYR A 44 -4.02 10.60 -0.54
N LYS A 45 -2.93 11.25 -0.12
CA LYS A 45 -1.56 10.87 -0.50
C LYS A 45 -0.86 10.18 0.67
N VAL A 46 0.05 9.27 0.36
CA VAL A 46 0.84 8.53 1.35
C VAL A 46 2.19 8.20 0.75
N GLN A 47 3.23 8.15 1.57
CA GLN A 47 4.51 7.59 1.17
C GLN A 47 4.48 6.08 1.41
N ILE A 48 4.84 5.32 0.39
CA ILE A 48 4.98 3.86 0.47
C ILE A 48 6.38 3.51 0.02
N LYS A 49 7.16 2.88 0.90
CA LYS A 49 8.53 2.45 0.59
C LYS A 49 8.67 0.96 0.89
N PRO A 50 9.30 0.16 0.03
CA PRO A 50 9.60 -1.23 0.37
C PRO A 50 10.50 -1.27 1.62
N SER A 51 10.20 -2.17 2.55
CA SER A 51 10.97 -2.29 3.80
C SER A 51 12.40 -2.77 3.55
N SER A 52 12.62 -3.58 2.50
CA SER A 52 13.96 -3.90 2.01
C SER A 52 13.95 -4.52 0.60
N GLU A 53 15.11 -4.56 -0.04
CA GLU A 53 15.30 -5.24 -1.33
C GLU A 53 15.01 -6.75 -1.26
N GLN A 54 15.26 -7.40 -0.12
CA GLN A 54 14.94 -8.82 0.07
C GLN A 54 13.42 -9.07 0.07
N HIS A 55 12.64 -8.14 0.63
CA HIS A 55 11.17 -8.20 0.56
C HIS A 55 10.71 -8.07 -0.89
N VAL A 56 11.27 -7.12 -1.65
CA VAL A 56 10.97 -6.93 -3.08
C VAL A 56 11.29 -8.19 -3.88
N ALA A 57 12.47 -8.78 -3.67
CA ALA A 57 12.88 -10.01 -4.33
C ALA A 57 11.92 -11.17 -4.04
N THR A 58 11.50 -11.30 -2.78
CA THR A 58 10.51 -12.31 -2.37
C THR A 58 9.17 -12.09 -3.09
N ILE A 59 8.64 -10.87 -3.09
CA ILE A 59 7.37 -10.54 -3.77
C ILE A 59 7.43 -10.88 -5.26
N ARG A 60 8.52 -10.52 -5.93
CA ARG A 60 8.71 -10.82 -7.36
C ARG A 60 8.76 -12.33 -7.64
N ARG A 61 9.45 -13.09 -6.79
CA ARG A 61 9.49 -14.56 -6.89
C ARG A 61 8.09 -15.17 -6.73
N GLU A 62 7.36 -14.77 -5.69
CA GLU A 62 6.01 -15.28 -5.44
C GLU A 62 5.04 -14.91 -6.57
N LEU A 63 5.14 -13.69 -7.11
CA LEU A 63 4.36 -13.27 -8.27
C LEU A 63 4.66 -14.16 -9.49
N SER A 64 5.94 -14.41 -9.78
CA SER A 64 6.33 -15.27 -10.89
C SER A 64 5.75 -16.68 -10.74
N SER A 65 5.80 -17.26 -9.53
CA SER A 65 5.22 -18.57 -9.25
C SER A 65 3.70 -18.57 -9.41
N ALA A 66 3.03 -17.52 -8.94
CA ALA A 66 1.58 -17.40 -9.04
C ALA A 66 1.12 -17.27 -10.50
N LEU A 67 1.80 -16.45 -11.31
CA LEU A 67 1.51 -16.32 -12.74
C LEU A 67 1.70 -17.64 -13.47
N ALA A 68 2.80 -18.35 -13.21
CA ALA A 68 3.04 -19.67 -13.80
C ALA A 68 1.94 -20.69 -13.43
N PHE A 69 1.45 -20.66 -12.19
CA PHE A 69 0.34 -21.50 -11.74
C PHE A 69 -1.00 -21.13 -12.40
N LEU A 70 -1.26 -19.84 -12.61
CA LEU A 70 -2.51 -19.35 -13.19
C LEU A 70 -2.57 -19.47 -14.72
N GLN A 71 -1.42 -19.61 -15.39
CA GLN A 71 -1.29 -19.70 -16.85
C GLN A 71 -2.28 -20.64 -17.56
N PRO A 72 -2.69 -21.81 -17.02
CA PRO A 72 -3.68 -22.66 -17.69
C PRO A 72 -5.11 -22.09 -17.76
N TRP A 73 -5.39 -20.99 -17.07
CA TRP A 73 -6.72 -20.40 -16.90
C TRP A 73 -6.83 -18.98 -17.44
N GLU A 74 -5.75 -18.42 -18.01
CA GLU A 74 -5.71 -17.14 -18.74
C GLU A 74 -5.91 -17.37 -20.24
#